data_AF-A0A2T2S137-F1
#
_entry.id   AF-A0A2T2S137-F1
#
_cell.length_a   1.000
_cell.length_b   1.000
_cell.length_c   1.000
_cell.angle_alpha   90.00
_cell.angle_beta   90.00
_cell.angle_gamma   90.00
#
_symmetry.space_group_name_H-M   'P 1'
#
loop_
_entity.id
_entity.type
_entity.pdbx_description
1 polymer ?
#
loop_
_entity_poly.entity_id
_entity_poly.type
_entity_poly.pdbx_seq_one_letter_code
_entity_poly.pdbx_strand_id
1 'polypeptide(L)'
;MARRPRWRWLGAALALGLLGAASVIPLQLARARQQQPQPEAVLVLGGGGSERMQRAARLLRQRPQLEAWISAPKQTWPANRAAFRQTGVARDRLHPDFCPTDTVTNFTCLLQNEAFQAAGIQHLYVVTSDYHMRRARTIAVLVLGSRGIAVTPLAVPTSRSPEDWQRAARDALRSLLWLATGRTGAGLAQWLSTLKTDKEIFLKTIPLLLFSR
;
A
#
# COMPACT_ATOMS: atom_id res chain seq x y z
N MET A 1 -25.13 49.14 -12.84
CA MET A 1 -25.24 47.81 -12.20
C MET A 1 -23.90 47.08 -12.30
N ALA A 2 -23.15 46.97 -11.20
CA ALA A 2 -21.88 46.24 -11.19
C ALA A 2 -22.15 44.73 -11.31
N ARG A 3 -21.65 44.09 -12.39
CA ARG A 3 -21.75 42.64 -12.58
C ARG A 3 -21.01 41.95 -11.43
N ARG A 4 -21.75 41.26 -10.55
CA ARG A 4 -21.13 40.47 -9.48
C ARG A 4 -20.19 39.44 -10.12
N PRO A 5 -18.99 39.26 -9.57
CA PRO A 5 -17.99 38.47 -10.25
C PRO A 5 -18.28 36.97 -10.25
N ARG A 6 -18.50 36.43 -11.45
CA ARG A 6 -18.69 35.00 -11.75
C ARG A 6 -17.62 34.06 -11.18
N TRP A 7 -16.40 34.54 -10.93
CA TRP A 7 -15.32 33.73 -10.34
C TRP A 7 -15.59 33.26 -8.90
N ARG A 8 -16.42 33.99 -8.14
CA ARG A 8 -16.80 33.57 -6.77
C ARG A 8 -17.63 32.29 -6.79
N TRP A 9 -18.52 32.15 -7.76
CA TRP A 9 -19.34 30.95 -7.95
C TRP A 9 -18.54 29.78 -8.51
N LEU A 10 -17.59 30.03 -9.41
CA LEU A 10 -16.65 29.01 -9.90
C LEU A 10 -15.75 28.48 -8.77
N GLY A 11 -15.22 29.38 -7.93
CA GLY A 11 -14.43 28.99 -6.77
C GLY A 11 -15.22 28.18 -5.75
N ALA A 12 -16.46 28.58 -5.46
CA ALA A 12 -17.35 27.84 -4.58
C ALA A 12 -17.69 26.44 -5.11
N ALA A 13 -17.99 26.33 -6.42
CA ALA A 13 -18.26 25.05 -7.06
C ALA A 13 -17.05 24.10 -7.03
N LEU A 14 -15.84 24.63 -7.30
CA LEU A 14 -14.60 23.84 -7.20
C LEU A 14 -14.36 23.35 -5.77
N ALA A 15 -14.49 24.23 -4.78
CA ALA A 15 -14.31 23.86 -3.38
C ALA A 15 -15.31 22.77 -2.95
N LEU A 16 -16.58 22.89 -3.32
CA LEU A 16 -17.61 21.88 -3.07
C LEU A 16 -17.30 20.55 -3.74
N GLY A 17 -16.81 20.56 -4.98
CA GLY A 17 -16.38 19.35 -5.68
C GLY A 17 -15.22 18.64 -4.99
N LEU A 18 -14.21 19.39 -4.55
CA LEU A 18 -13.08 18.85 -3.79
C LEU A 18 -13.49 18.30 -2.43
N LEU A 19 -14.38 19.00 -1.71
CA LEU A 19 -14.94 18.53 -0.44
C LEU A 19 -15.75 17.24 -0.63
N GLY A 20 -16.58 17.18 -1.67
CA GLY A 20 -17.32 15.97 -2.04
C GLY A 20 -16.37 14.81 -2.30
N ALA A 21 -15.35 14.99 -3.15
CA ALA A 21 -14.35 13.97 -3.45
C ALA A 21 -13.57 13.51 -2.20
N ALA A 22 -13.16 14.43 -1.34
CA ALA A 22 -12.47 14.13 -0.09
C ALA A 22 -13.36 13.36 0.92
N SER A 23 -14.68 13.52 0.84
CA SER A 23 -15.64 12.87 1.72
C SER A 23 -16.02 11.44 1.30
N VAL A 24 -15.76 11.05 0.05
CA VAL A 24 -16.09 9.71 -0.46
C VAL A 24 -15.38 8.61 0.36
N ILE A 25 -14.07 8.71 0.53
CA ILE A 25 -13.30 7.67 1.24
C ILE A 25 -13.77 7.53 2.70
N PRO A 26 -13.86 8.60 3.53
CA PRO A 26 -14.38 8.50 4.89
C PRO A 26 -15.78 7.87 4.96
N LEU A 27 -16.69 8.25 4.06
CA LEU A 27 -18.05 7.71 4.03
C LEU A 27 -18.06 6.22 3.68
N GLN A 28 -17.29 5.82 2.67
CA GLN A 28 -17.15 4.42 2.28
C GLN A 28 -16.56 3.58 3.41
N LEU A 29 -15.55 4.10 4.12
CA LEU A 29 -14.95 3.45 5.27
C LEU A 29 -15.92 3.33 6.45
N ALA A 30 -16.73 4.36 6.71
CA ALA A 30 -17.75 4.32 7.75
C ALA A 30 -18.81 3.25 7.45
N ARG A 31 -19.28 3.17 6.20
CA ARG A 31 -20.22 2.13 5.75
C ARG A 31 -19.63 0.73 5.87
N ALA A 32 -18.40 0.54 5.39
CA ALA A 32 -17.71 -0.74 5.47
C ALA A 32 -17.55 -1.22 6.92
N ARG A 33 -17.20 -0.32 7.85
CA ARG A 33 -17.10 -0.65 9.28
C ARG A 33 -18.44 -0.90 9.95
N GLN A 34 -19.52 -0.27 9.47
CA GLN A 34 -20.86 -0.53 9.96
C GLN A 34 -21.37 -1.89 9.50
N GLN A 35 -21.14 -2.25 8.23
CA GLN A 35 -21.55 -3.52 7.63
C GLN A 35 -20.68 -4.68 8.12
N GLN A 36 -19.36 -4.47 8.23
CA GLN A 36 -18.37 -5.44 8.70
C GLN A 36 -17.55 -4.85 9.86
N PRO A 37 -18.06 -4.90 11.11
CA PRO A 37 -17.37 -4.33 12.27
C PRO A 37 -16.03 -5.01 12.59
N GLN A 38 -15.90 -6.29 12.23
CA GLN A 38 -14.69 -7.08 12.42
C GLN A 38 -14.00 -7.34 11.08
N PRO A 39 -12.66 -7.40 11.04
CA PRO A 39 -11.98 -7.80 9.82
C PRO A 39 -12.22 -9.27 9.46
N GLU A 40 -12.36 -9.53 8.17
CA GLU A 40 -12.74 -10.83 7.57
C GLU A 40 -11.52 -11.56 7.01
N ALA A 41 -10.42 -10.84 6.80
CA ALA A 41 -9.19 -11.37 6.20
C ALA A 41 -7.94 -10.61 6.67
N VAL A 42 -6.78 -11.18 6.36
CA VAL A 42 -5.47 -10.64 6.76
C VAL A 42 -4.61 -10.36 5.54
N LEU A 43 -4.27 -9.11 5.30
CA LEU A 43 -3.21 -8.73 4.37
C LEU A 43 -1.88 -8.66 5.11
N VAL A 44 -0.90 -9.47 4.70
CA VAL A 44 0.45 -9.47 5.27
C VAL A 44 1.41 -8.86 4.25
N LEU A 45 2.05 -7.76 4.63
CA LEU A 45 3.04 -7.10 3.79
C LEU A 45 4.41 -7.76 3.97
N GLY A 46 4.98 -8.25 2.88
CA GLY A 46 6.33 -8.80 2.82
C GLY A 46 7.41 -7.79 3.24
N GLY A 47 8.55 -8.31 3.65
CA GLY A 47 9.70 -7.53 4.10
C GLY A 47 10.79 -8.43 4.67
N GLY A 48 11.82 -7.83 5.27
CA GLY A 48 12.83 -8.61 5.99
C GLY A 48 12.25 -9.23 7.26
N GLY A 49 12.54 -10.52 7.48
CA GLY A 49 12.15 -11.26 8.68
C GLY A 49 10.86 -12.07 8.54
N SER A 50 10.63 -12.98 9.50
CA SER A 50 9.46 -13.89 9.52
C SER A 50 8.38 -13.46 10.52
N GLU A 51 8.64 -12.41 11.32
CA GLU A 51 7.83 -11.98 12.45
C GLU A 51 6.43 -11.54 12.02
N ARG A 52 6.31 -10.94 10.82
CA ARG A 52 5.03 -10.56 10.21
C ARG A 52 4.17 -11.78 9.91
N MET A 53 4.77 -12.79 9.29
CA MET A 53 4.10 -14.05 8.98
C MET A 53 3.73 -14.79 10.27
N GLN A 54 4.63 -14.86 11.25
CA GLN A 54 4.31 -15.46 12.55
C GLN A 54 3.17 -14.73 13.28
N ARG A 55 3.12 -13.39 13.24
CA ARG A 55 2.05 -12.61 13.86
C ARG A 55 0.70 -12.88 13.18
N ALA A 56 0.68 -12.94 11.85
CA ALA A 56 -0.49 -13.28 11.08
C ALA A 56 -0.93 -14.73 11.32
N ALA A 57 0.01 -15.67 11.38
CA ALA A 57 -0.30 -17.07 11.58
C ALA A 57 -0.89 -17.35 12.97
N ARG A 58 -0.38 -16.68 14.02
CA ARG A 58 -1.01 -16.69 15.35
C ARG A 58 -2.45 -16.18 15.31
N LEU A 59 -2.72 -15.13 14.52
CA LEU A 59 -4.08 -14.60 14.34
C LEU A 59 -4.98 -15.60 13.61
N LEU A 60 -4.51 -16.24 12.53
CA LEU A 60 -5.25 -17.25 11.79
C LEU A 60 -5.58 -18.50 12.62
N ARG A 61 -4.74 -18.85 13.61
CA ARG A 61 -5.06 -19.90 14.58
C ARG A 61 -6.18 -19.49 15.54
N GLN A 62 -6.13 -18.25 16.03
CA GLN A 62 -7.12 -17.72 16.96
C GLN A 62 -8.47 -17.46 16.27
N ARG A 63 -8.46 -17.23 14.95
CA ARG A 63 -9.65 -17.00 14.13
C ARG A 63 -9.61 -17.89 12.89
N PRO A 64 -10.08 -19.15 12.99
CA PRO A 64 -10.01 -20.16 11.93
C PRO A 64 -10.70 -19.77 10.62
N GLN A 65 -11.66 -18.85 10.66
CA GLN A 65 -12.37 -18.32 9.50
C GLN A 65 -11.56 -17.32 8.66
N LEU A 66 -10.48 -16.75 9.22
CA LEU A 66 -9.67 -15.77 8.49
C LEU A 66 -8.77 -16.45 7.47
N GLU A 67 -8.61 -15.85 6.32
CA GLU A 67 -7.59 -16.22 5.34
C GLU A 67 -6.54 -15.11 5.21
N ALA A 68 -5.37 -15.45 4.69
CA ALA A 68 -4.25 -14.52 4.59
C ALA A 68 -3.82 -14.29 3.13
N TRP A 69 -3.81 -13.01 2.71
CA TRP A 69 -3.19 -12.55 1.48
C TRP A 69 -1.77 -12.09 1.76
N ILE A 70 -0.79 -12.70 1.10
CA ILE A 70 0.63 -12.48 1.36
C ILE A 70 1.19 -11.68 0.19
N SER A 71 1.30 -10.38 0.40
CA SER A 71 1.75 -9.39 -0.58
C SER A 71 3.27 -9.26 -0.51
N ALA A 72 3.98 -10.01 -1.35
CA ALA A 72 5.44 -10.06 -1.35
C ALA A 72 6.02 -10.59 -2.67
N PRO A 73 7.26 -10.24 -3.05
CA PRO A 73 7.90 -10.80 -4.23
C PRO A 73 7.96 -12.34 -4.20
N LYS A 74 7.74 -12.98 -5.35
CA LYS A 74 7.68 -14.45 -5.51
C LYS A 74 8.86 -15.20 -4.87
N GLN A 75 10.05 -14.62 -4.91
CA GLN A 75 11.29 -15.20 -4.37
C GLN A 75 11.23 -15.41 -2.85
N THR A 76 10.41 -14.61 -2.15
CA THR A 76 10.25 -14.71 -0.69
C THR A 76 9.24 -15.78 -0.27
N TRP A 77 8.47 -16.33 -1.22
CA TRP A 77 7.37 -17.25 -0.94
C TRP A 77 7.77 -18.50 -0.13
N PRO A 78 8.89 -19.20 -0.41
CA PRO A 78 9.28 -20.37 0.37
C PRO A 78 9.49 -20.06 1.86
N ALA A 79 10.14 -18.93 2.17
CA ALA A 79 10.38 -18.48 3.53
C ALA A 79 9.09 -18.04 4.23
N ASN A 80 8.25 -17.27 3.54
CA ASN A 80 6.95 -16.83 4.07
C ASN A 80 6.08 -18.04 4.42
N ARG A 81 5.98 -19.01 3.50
CA ARG A 81 5.21 -20.25 3.71
C ARG A 81 5.77 -21.08 4.85
N ALA A 82 7.09 -21.17 4.99
CA ALA A 82 7.71 -21.91 6.09
C ALA A 82 7.30 -21.34 7.46
N ALA A 83 7.23 -20.01 7.60
CA ALA A 83 6.81 -19.36 8.84
C ALA A 83 5.35 -19.68 9.21
N PHE A 84 4.43 -19.76 8.24
CA PHE A 84 3.05 -20.20 8.49
C PHE A 84 2.99 -21.69 8.86
N ARG A 85 3.74 -22.54 8.15
CA ARG A 85 3.77 -23.99 8.39
C ARG A 85 4.25 -24.32 9.81
N GLN A 86 5.27 -23.62 10.31
CA GLN A 86 5.78 -23.79 11.68
C GLN A 86 4.72 -23.54 12.76
N THR A 87 3.66 -22.80 12.42
CA THR A 87 2.54 -22.52 13.34
C THR A 87 1.31 -23.39 13.09
N GLY A 88 1.35 -24.33 12.12
CA GLY A 88 0.24 -25.22 11.83
C GLY A 88 -0.90 -24.60 11.01
N VAL A 89 -0.67 -23.47 10.35
CA VAL A 89 -1.67 -22.90 9.42
C VAL A 89 -1.63 -23.65 8.10
N ALA A 90 -2.79 -24.13 7.65
CA ALA A 90 -2.95 -24.87 6.40
C ALA A 90 -2.66 -23.98 5.17
N ARG A 91 -2.15 -24.60 4.09
CA ARG A 91 -1.66 -23.87 2.90
C ARG A 91 -2.79 -23.22 2.10
N ASP A 92 -3.95 -23.87 2.05
CA ASP A 92 -5.17 -23.43 1.38
C ASP A 92 -5.71 -22.10 1.92
N ARG A 93 -5.42 -21.77 3.19
CA ARG A 93 -5.74 -20.47 3.80
C ARG A 93 -4.77 -19.34 3.44
N LEU A 94 -3.77 -19.61 2.60
CA LEU A 94 -2.71 -18.66 2.25
C LEU A 94 -2.76 -18.34 0.75
N HIS A 95 -3.11 -17.10 0.44
CA HIS A 95 -3.22 -16.56 -0.91
C HIS A 95 -2.00 -15.69 -1.23
N PRO A 96 -1.06 -16.16 -2.05
CA PRO A 96 0.06 -15.32 -2.46
C PRO A 96 -0.37 -14.21 -3.43
N ASP A 97 0.15 -12.99 -3.23
CA ASP A 97 0.15 -11.91 -4.21
C ASP A 97 1.60 -11.51 -4.54
N PHE A 98 2.05 -11.88 -5.74
CA PHE A 98 3.46 -11.76 -6.18
C PHE A 98 3.75 -10.55 -7.06
N CYS A 99 2.72 -9.79 -7.44
CA CYS A 99 2.83 -8.56 -8.23
C CYS A 99 3.58 -7.39 -7.56
N PRO A 100 3.58 -7.22 -6.22
CA PRO A 100 4.17 -6.05 -5.59
C PRO A 100 5.68 -5.89 -5.78
N THR A 101 6.10 -4.66 -6.05
CA THR A 101 7.52 -4.23 -6.13
C THR A 101 7.87 -3.15 -5.12
N ASP A 102 6.86 -2.50 -4.53
CA ASP A 102 6.98 -1.44 -3.54
C ASP A 102 5.75 -1.37 -2.62
N THR A 103 5.72 -0.40 -1.72
CA THR A 103 4.64 -0.27 -0.73
C THR A 103 3.29 0.14 -1.34
N VAL A 104 3.26 0.87 -2.46
CA VAL A 104 2.01 1.24 -3.13
C VAL A 104 1.44 0.04 -3.86
N THR A 105 2.29 -0.68 -4.59
CA THR A 105 1.92 -1.86 -5.37
C THR A 105 1.41 -3.01 -4.50
N ASN A 106 1.85 -3.12 -3.24
CA ASN A 106 1.25 -4.05 -2.28
C ASN A 106 -0.28 -3.96 -2.19
N PHE A 107 -0.85 -2.75 -2.35
CA PHE A 107 -2.29 -2.55 -2.23
C PHE A 107 -2.98 -2.53 -3.60
N THR A 108 -2.33 -1.96 -4.62
CA THR A 108 -2.94 -1.88 -5.95
C THR A 108 -2.97 -3.25 -6.65
N CYS A 109 -1.94 -4.09 -6.45
CA CYS A 109 -1.92 -5.46 -6.96
C CYS A 109 -3.00 -6.31 -6.27
N LEU A 110 -3.16 -6.17 -4.95
CA LEU A 110 -4.22 -6.86 -4.21
C LEU A 110 -5.61 -6.55 -4.76
N LEU A 111 -5.88 -5.28 -5.08
CA LEU A 111 -7.15 -4.89 -5.71
C LEU A 111 -7.33 -5.42 -7.14
N GLN A 112 -6.26 -5.85 -7.81
CA GLN A 112 -6.30 -6.49 -9.13
C GLN A 112 -6.34 -8.02 -9.04
N ASN A 113 -6.12 -8.59 -7.85
CA ASN A 113 -6.15 -10.03 -7.64
C ASN A 113 -7.60 -10.54 -7.70
N GLU A 114 -7.89 -11.37 -8.69
CA GLU A 114 -9.25 -11.88 -8.95
C GLU A 114 -9.81 -12.69 -7.78
N ALA A 115 -8.99 -13.51 -7.12
CA ALA A 115 -9.42 -14.29 -5.96
C ALA A 115 -9.78 -13.37 -4.76
N PHE A 116 -9.02 -12.29 -4.57
CA PHE A 116 -9.35 -11.28 -3.56
C PHE A 116 -10.68 -10.57 -3.88
N GLN A 117 -10.91 -10.19 -5.14
CA GLN A 117 -12.16 -9.57 -5.56
C GLN A 117 -13.36 -10.52 -5.38
N ALA A 118 -13.20 -11.79 -5.76
CA ALA A 118 -14.23 -12.81 -5.62
C ALA A 118 -14.59 -13.09 -4.15
N ALA A 119 -13.65 -12.89 -3.22
CA ALA A 119 -13.89 -13.05 -1.78
C ALA A 119 -14.79 -11.94 -1.19
N GLY A 120 -15.00 -10.81 -1.89
CA GLY A 120 -15.95 -9.78 -1.48
C GLY A 120 -15.62 -9.07 -0.15
N ILE A 121 -14.35 -9.07 0.27
CA ILE A 121 -13.92 -8.58 1.57
C ILE A 121 -14.09 -7.07 1.70
N GLN A 122 -14.69 -6.62 2.81
CA GLN A 122 -14.91 -5.21 3.10
C GLN A 122 -14.12 -4.71 4.31
N HIS A 123 -13.53 -5.60 5.12
CA HIS A 123 -12.68 -5.19 6.23
C HIS A 123 -11.46 -6.11 6.42
N LEU A 124 -10.26 -5.53 6.40
CA LEU A 124 -8.98 -6.24 6.49
C LEU A 124 -8.16 -5.90 7.73
N TYR A 125 -7.49 -6.91 8.27
CA TYR A 125 -6.26 -6.67 9.02
C TYR A 125 -5.12 -6.34 8.05
N VAL A 126 -4.31 -5.33 8.35
CA VAL A 126 -3.07 -5.05 7.62
C VAL A 126 -1.89 -5.27 8.55
N VAL A 127 -1.08 -6.29 8.26
CA VAL A 127 0.06 -6.71 9.07
C VAL A 127 1.35 -6.21 8.45
N THR A 128 2.10 -5.41 9.20
CA THR A 128 3.48 -5.02 8.85
C THR A 128 4.24 -4.64 10.13
N SER A 129 5.54 -4.39 10.00
CA SER A 129 6.35 -3.87 11.11
C SER A 129 5.89 -2.46 11.51
N ASP A 130 5.97 -2.16 12.80
CA ASP A 130 5.64 -0.84 13.38
C ASP A 130 6.29 0.34 12.65
N TYR A 131 7.59 0.24 12.31
CA TYR A 131 8.31 1.31 11.64
C TYR A 131 7.79 1.62 10.23
N HIS A 132 7.11 0.66 9.58
CA HIS A 132 6.45 0.82 8.28
C HIS A 132 4.95 1.13 8.38
N MET A 133 4.33 0.96 9.55
CA MET A 133 2.88 0.95 9.69
C MET A 133 2.23 2.27 9.28
N ARG A 134 2.87 3.41 9.59
CA ARG A 134 2.36 4.73 9.21
C ARG A 134 2.13 4.84 7.71
N ARG A 135 3.16 4.49 6.92
CA ARG A 135 3.12 4.53 5.46
C ARG A 135 2.13 3.53 4.88
N ALA A 136 2.16 2.29 5.37
CA ALA A 136 1.24 1.25 4.94
C ALA A 136 -0.22 1.63 5.20
N ARG A 137 -0.54 2.18 6.39
CA ARG A 137 -1.89 2.62 6.74
C ARG A 137 -2.37 3.77 5.86
N THR A 138 -1.52 4.77 5.58
CA THR A 138 -1.88 5.88 4.69
C THR A 138 -2.27 5.38 3.31
N ILE A 139 -1.45 4.50 2.73
CA ILE A 139 -1.72 3.94 1.40
C ILE A 139 -2.98 3.07 1.44
N ALA A 140 -3.14 2.22 2.47
CA ALA A 140 -4.31 1.37 2.62
C ALA A 140 -5.62 2.19 2.67
N VAL A 141 -5.65 3.26 3.46
CA VAL A 141 -6.82 4.15 3.55
C VAL A 141 -7.15 4.79 2.20
N LEU A 142 -6.15 5.23 1.44
CA LEU A 142 -6.37 5.84 0.12
C LEU A 142 -6.80 4.79 -0.91
N VAL A 143 -6.04 3.71 -1.05
CA VAL A 143 -6.21 2.70 -2.10
C VAL A 143 -7.40 1.78 -1.79
N LEU A 144 -7.39 1.10 -0.65
CA LEU A 144 -8.45 0.16 -0.26
C LEU A 144 -9.73 0.91 0.15
N GLY A 145 -9.59 2.03 0.88
CA GLY A 145 -10.74 2.85 1.26
C GLY A 145 -11.49 3.46 0.09
N SER A 146 -10.81 3.76 -1.03
CA SER A 146 -11.50 4.17 -2.27
C SER A 146 -12.45 3.11 -2.83
N ARG A 147 -12.23 1.83 -2.48
CA ARG A 147 -13.07 0.69 -2.85
C ARG A 147 -14.00 0.24 -1.74
N GLY A 148 -14.14 1.04 -0.67
CA GLY A 148 -14.98 0.67 0.47
C GLY A 148 -14.45 -0.49 1.29
N ILE A 149 -13.12 -0.67 1.32
CA ILE A 149 -12.49 -1.70 2.14
C ILE A 149 -11.84 -1.02 3.35
N ALA A 150 -12.41 -1.27 4.52
CA ALA A 150 -11.87 -0.81 5.79
C ALA A 150 -10.62 -1.57 6.19
N VAL A 151 -9.77 -0.92 6.99
CA VAL A 151 -8.56 -1.54 7.51
C VAL A 151 -8.42 -1.36 9.03
N THR A 152 -7.96 -2.43 9.66
CA THR A 152 -7.48 -2.47 11.04
C THR A 152 -5.97 -2.75 11.02
N PRO A 153 -5.13 -1.77 11.36
CA PRO A 153 -3.68 -1.98 11.36
C PRO A 153 -3.27 -2.93 12.48
N LEU A 154 -2.39 -3.87 12.17
CA LEU A 154 -1.80 -4.80 13.13
C LEU A 154 -0.27 -4.72 13.04
N ALA A 155 0.31 -3.84 13.85
CA ALA A 155 1.75 -3.61 13.85
C ALA A 155 2.49 -4.73 14.56
N VAL A 156 3.61 -5.14 13.99
CA VAL A 156 4.58 -6.04 14.62
C VAL A 156 5.67 -5.18 15.25
N PRO A 157 5.83 -5.19 16.58
CA PRO A 157 6.85 -4.41 17.26
C PRO A 157 8.26 -4.76 16.77
N THR A 158 9.10 -3.74 16.59
CA THR A 158 10.52 -3.88 16.27
C THR A 158 11.33 -2.85 17.05
N SER A 159 12.66 -3.03 17.10
CA SER A 159 13.59 -2.05 17.68
C SER A 159 13.95 -0.91 16.73
N ARG A 160 13.27 -0.78 15.58
CA ARG A 160 13.60 0.21 14.55
C ARG A 160 12.79 1.49 14.72
N SER A 161 13.44 2.64 14.53
CA SER A 161 12.76 3.93 14.46
C SER A 161 11.78 3.98 13.29
N PRO A 162 10.60 4.63 13.45
CA PRO A 162 9.64 4.82 12.38
C PRO A 162 10.25 5.46 11.13
N GLU A 163 9.75 5.05 9.96
CA GLU A 163 10.14 5.70 8.71
C GLU A 163 9.79 7.19 8.70
N ASP A 164 10.61 7.95 7.98
CA ASP A 164 10.40 9.36 7.73
C ASP A 164 9.04 9.61 7.07
N TRP A 165 8.36 10.66 7.51
CA TRP A 165 7.05 11.09 7.02
C TRP A 165 7.07 11.41 5.53
N GLN A 166 8.21 11.87 4.99
CA GLN A 166 8.39 12.18 3.57
C GLN A 166 8.08 10.98 2.67
N ARG A 167 8.45 9.76 3.11
CA ARG A 167 8.15 8.53 2.38
C ARG A 167 6.65 8.26 2.32
N ALA A 168 5.95 8.49 3.43
CA ALA A 168 4.50 8.35 3.50
C ALA A 168 3.80 9.41 2.63
N ALA A 169 4.27 10.65 2.63
CA ALA A 169 3.73 11.73 1.80
C ALA A 169 3.91 11.44 0.29
N ARG A 170 5.10 11.01 -0.11
CA ARG A 170 5.38 10.59 -1.50
C ARG A 170 4.46 9.46 -1.93
N ASP A 171 4.35 8.41 -1.11
CA ASP A 171 3.55 7.24 -1.49
C ASP A 171 2.03 7.53 -1.39
N ALA A 172 1.60 8.51 -0.57
CA ALA A 172 0.24 9.06 -0.60
C ALA A 172 -0.06 9.77 -1.93
N LEU A 173 0.86 10.63 -2.40
CA LEU A 173 0.71 11.30 -3.71
C LEU A 173 0.65 10.27 -4.85
N ARG A 174 1.51 9.24 -4.82
CA ARG A 174 1.46 8.14 -5.79
C ARG A 174 0.14 7.36 -5.73
N SER A 175 -0.44 7.19 -4.54
CA SER A 175 -1.74 6.54 -4.37
C SER A 175 -2.86 7.39 -4.99
N LEU A 176 -2.84 8.71 -4.78
CA LEU A 176 -3.79 9.63 -5.42
C LEU A 176 -3.65 9.64 -6.95
N LEU A 177 -2.41 9.62 -7.46
CA LEU A 177 -2.15 9.49 -8.90
C LEU A 177 -2.73 8.18 -9.45
N TRP A 178 -2.56 7.07 -8.72
CA TRP A 178 -3.14 5.79 -9.10
C TRP A 178 -4.67 5.82 -9.10
N LEU A 179 -5.30 6.46 -8.11
CA LEU A 179 -6.76 6.63 -8.11
C LEU A 179 -7.26 7.41 -9.32
N ALA A 180 -6.54 8.45 -9.72
CA ALA A 180 -6.93 9.29 -10.86
C ALA A 180 -6.65 8.64 -12.22
N THR A 181 -5.62 7.80 -12.34
CA THR A 181 -5.10 7.35 -13.65
C THR A 181 -5.01 5.84 -13.83
N GLY A 182 -5.17 5.06 -12.76
CA GLY A 182 -4.85 3.62 -12.72
C GLY A 182 -3.35 3.31 -12.75
N ARG A 183 -2.47 4.32 -12.84
CA ARG A 183 -1.01 4.15 -12.94
C ARG A 183 -0.33 4.39 -11.59
N THR A 184 0.52 3.47 -11.16
CA THR A 184 1.21 3.53 -9.86
C THR A 184 2.42 4.46 -9.82
N GLY A 185 2.88 4.93 -11.00
CA GLY A 185 4.10 5.74 -11.15
C GLY A 185 5.40 5.00 -10.81
N ALA A 186 5.37 3.67 -10.63
CA ALA A 186 6.55 2.88 -10.28
C ALA A 186 7.69 3.02 -11.32
N GLY A 187 7.34 3.07 -12.62
CA GLY A 187 8.31 3.28 -13.70
C GLY A 187 8.96 4.67 -13.70
N LEU A 188 8.29 5.71 -13.22
CA LEU A 188 8.85 7.06 -13.13
C LEU A 188 9.90 7.16 -12.00
N ALA A 189 9.65 6.50 -10.87
CA ALA A 189 10.63 6.42 -9.79
C ALA A 189 11.86 5.60 -10.19
N GLN A 190 11.66 4.50 -10.92
CA GLN A 190 12.76 3.70 -11.47
C GLN A 190 13.57 4.52 -12.49
N TRP A 191 12.91 5.25 -13.39
CA TRP A 191 13.57 6.16 -14.34
C TRP A 191 14.30 7.35 -13.67
N LEU A 192 13.72 7.95 -12.63
CA LEU A 192 14.40 9.01 -11.87
C LEU A 192 15.59 8.47 -11.07
N SER A 193 15.50 7.22 -10.59
CA SER A 193 16.62 6.55 -9.91
C SER A 193 17.74 6.21 -10.88
N THR A 194 17.44 5.79 -12.11
CA THR A 194 18.46 5.60 -13.15
C THR A 194 19.12 6.92 -13.48
N LEU A 195 18.37 8.02 -13.65
CA LEU A 195 18.96 9.35 -13.88
C LEU A 195 19.84 9.85 -12.73
N LYS A 196 19.49 9.52 -11.49
CA LYS A 196 20.30 9.89 -10.31
C LYS A 196 21.58 9.06 -10.24
N THR A 197 21.49 7.76 -10.54
CA THR A 197 22.64 6.86 -10.65
C THR A 197 23.55 7.28 -11.80
N ASP A 198 23.00 7.64 -12.96
CA ASP A 198 23.75 8.12 -14.13
C ASP A 198 24.47 9.44 -13.83
N LYS A 199 23.85 10.37 -13.10
CA LYS A 199 24.52 11.60 -12.63
C LYS A 199 25.65 11.32 -11.63
N GLU A 200 25.48 10.34 -10.73
CA GLU A 200 26.54 9.94 -9.80
C GLU A 200 27.68 9.17 -10.48
N ILE A 201 27.39 8.38 -11.52
CA ILE A 201 28.40 7.72 -12.36
C ILE A 201 29.13 8.77 -13.20
N PHE A 202 28.42 9.70 -13.83
CA PHE A 202 29.00 10.78 -14.64
C PHE A 202 29.95 11.69 -13.82
N LEU A 203 29.69 11.88 -12.52
CA LEU A 203 30.56 12.63 -11.61
C LEU A 203 31.72 11.80 -11.03
N LYS A 204 31.68 10.46 -11.11
CA LYS A 204 32.72 9.56 -10.61
C LYS A 204 33.62 8.99 -11.72
N THR A 205 33.26 9.15 -12.98
CA THR A 205 34.02 8.64 -14.14
C THR A 205 34.55 9.81 -14.97
N ILE A 206 35.47 10.59 -14.38
CA ILE A 206 36.44 11.39 -15.15
C ILE A 206 37.73 10.56 -15.22
N PRO A 207 38.01 9.84 -16.31
CA PRO A 207 39.37 9.72 -16.78
C PRO A 207 39.73 11.02 -17.50
N LEU A 208 40.86 11.62 -17.11
CA LEU A 208 41.59 12.58 -17.93
C LEU A 208 41.70 12.03 -19.36
N LEU A 209 41.00 12.64 -20.32
CA LEU A 209 41.36 12.56 -21.74
C LEU A 209 41.18 13.95 -22.36
N LEU A 210 42.05 14.86 -21.92
CA LEU A 210 42.57 15.91 -22.78
C LEU A 210 43.72 15.30 -23.60
N PHE A 211 43.72 15.61 -24.90
CA PHE A 211 44.78 15.40 -25.91
C PHE A 211 44.79 14.11 -26.75
N SER A 212 44.17 14.26 -27.92
CA SER A 212 44.79 14.24 -29.27
C SER A 212 44.67 12.98 -30.15
N ARG A 213 44.11 13.26 -31.34
CA ARG A 213 44.20 12.65 -32.68
C ARG A 213 43.99 11.15 -32.84
#